data_AF-A0A426U1B4-F1
#
_entry.id   AF-A0A426U1B4-F1
#
_cell.length_a   1.000
_cell.length_b   1.000
_cell.length_c   1.000
_cell.angle_alpha   90.00
_cell.angle_beta   90.00
_cell.angle_gamma   90.00
#
_symmetry.space_group_name_H-M   'P 1'
#
loop_
_entity.id
_entity.type
_entity.pdbx_description
1 polymer ?
#
loop_
_entity_poly.entity_id
_entity_poly.type
_entity_poly.pdbx_seq_one_letter_code
_entity_poly.pdbx_strand_id
1 'polypeptide(L)'
;MEYEWLGPLMFLGALVILGIGYPVAFSLGGVAIFFGLIGISLGVFEPILIRAMPSRIFTVMSNFTLLAIPYFIFLGSMLEKSGLAEDLLETIGMLFGTMRGGLAIAVVFVGALLAATTWVVAA
;
A
#
# COMPACT_ATOMS: atom_id res chain seq x y z
N MET A 1 20.35 -25.16 12.36
CA MET A 1 20.15 -25.88 11.09
C MET A 1 18.81 -26.65 11.04
N GLU A 2 18.25 -27.21 12.12
CA GLU A 2 17.04 -28.07 12.02
C GLU A 2 15.71 -27.38 11.61
N TYR A 3 15.58 -26.05 11.74
CA TYR A 3 14.32 -25.33 11.52
C TYR A 3 14.33 -24.30 10.38
N GLU A 4 15.33 -24.36 9.49
CA GLU A 4 15.47 -23.40 8.38
C GLU A 4 14.32 -23.47 7.36
N TRP A 5 13.64 -24.61 7.28
CA TRP A 5 12.47 -24.82 6.43
C TRP A 5 11.26 -23.99 6.84
N LEU A 6 11.19 -23.50 8.08
CA LEU A 6 10.07 -22.71 8.59
C LEU A 6 9.89 -21.40 7.81
N GLY A 7 11.00 -20.73 7.47
CA GLY A 7 11.00 -19.45 6.74
C GLY A 7 10.43 -19.54 5.32
N PRO A 8 10.95 -20.43 4.46
CA PRO A 8 10.40 -20.67 3.14
C PRO A 8 8.95 -21.13 3.17
N LEU A 9 8.57 -21.97 4.15
CA LEU A 9 7.18 -22.43 4.29
C LEU A 9 6.24 -21.29 4.69
N MET A 10 6.68 -20.38 5.57
CA MET A 10 5.94 -19.18 5.95
C MET A 10 5.73 -18.26 4.74
N PHE A 11 6.77 -18.06 3.92
CA PHE A 11 6.69 -17.24 2.71
C PHE A 11 5.73 -17.85 1.68
N LEU A 12 5.83 -19.15 1.42
CA LEU A 12 4.89 -19.86 0.53
C LEU A 12 3.45 -19.79 1.06
N GLY A 13 3.25 -19.95 2.37
CA GLY A 13 1.95 -19.80 3.00
C GLY A 13 1.35 -18.40 2.80
N ALA A 14 2.16 -17.34 2.96
CA ALA A 14 1.73 -15.98 2.68
C ALA A 14 1.33 -15.79 1.20
N LEU A 15 2.13 -16.30 0.25
CA LEU A 15 1.81 -16.21 -1.18
C LEU A 15 0.51 -16.92 -1.54
N VAL A 16 0.26 -18.12 -0.99
CA VAL A 16 -0.97 -18.87 -1.26
C VAL A 16 -2.19 -18.11 -0.73
N ILE A 17 -2.14 -17.60 0.50
CA ILE A 17 -3.28 -16.88 1.09
C ILE A 17 -3.52 -15.53 0.38
N LEU A 18 -2.46 -14.84 -0.04
CA LEU A 18 -2.57 -13.65 -0.89
C LEU A 18 -3.16 -13.99 -2.27
N GLY A 19 -2.77 -15.12 -2.87
CA GLY A 19 -3.29 -15.59 -4.16
C GLY A 19 -4.78 -15.93 -4.14
N ILE A 20 -5.33 -16.30 -2.98
CA ILE A 20 -6.77 -16.53 -2.79
C ILE A 20 -7.57 -15.21 -2.80
N GLY A 21 -6.90 -14.05 -2.75
CA GLY A 21 -7.56 -12.74 -2.77
C GLY A 21 -8.07 -12.26 -1.40
N TYR A 22 -7.61 -12.89 -0.32
CA TYR A 22 -7.96 -12.47 1.04
C TYR A 22 -7.24 -11.14 1.39
N PRO A 23 -7.86 -10.20 2.15
CA PRO A 23 -7.25 -8.90 2.39
C PRO A 23 -5.85 -9.00 3.01
N VAL A 24 -4.90 -8.29 2.41
CA VAL A 24 -3.45 -8.40 2.68
C VAL A 24 -3.11 -8.34 4.17
N ALA A 25 -3.76 -7.45 4.92
CA ALA A 25 -3.53 -7.29 6.37
C ALA A 25 -3.80 -8.58 7.15
N PHE A 26 -4.90 -9.27 6.85
CA PHE A 26 -5.27 -10.53 7.52
C PHE A 26 -4.42 -11.69 7.01
N SER A 27 -4.08 -11.70 5.73
CA SER A 27 -3.21 -12.72 5.13
C SER A 27 -1.81 -12.71 5.77
N LEU A 28 -1.16 -11.54 5.81
CA LEU A 28 0.18 -11.42 6.39
C LEU A 28 0.17 -11.60 7.91
N GLY A 29 -0.79 -10.98 8.62
CA GLY A 29 -0.90 -11.10 10.07
C GLY A 29 -1.23 -12.51 10.52
N GLY A 30 -2.17 -13.18 9.84
CA GLY A 30 -2.58 -14.55 10.14
C GLY A 30 -1.45 -15.55 9.94
N VAL A 31 -0.72 -15.46 8.83
CA VAL A 31 0.45 -16.32 8.56
C VAL A 31 1.54 -16.08 9.60
N ALA A 32 1.83 -14.82 9.94
CA ALA A 32 2.83 -14.48 10.95
C ALA A 32 2.49 -15.07 12.34
N ILE A 33 1.22 -14.99 12.76
CA ILE A 33 0.77 -15.56 14.03
C ILE A 33 0.79 -17.09 13.98
N PHE A 34 0.31 -17.70 12.91
CA PHE A 34 0.25 -19.16 12.76
C PHE A 34 1.65 -19.78 12.80
N PHE A 35 2.59 -19.27 12.01
CA PHE A 35 3.97 -19.72 12.02
C PHE A 35 4.72 -19.32 13.30
N GLY A 36 4.36 -18.21 13.92
CA GLY A 36 4.87 -17.83 15.24
C GLY A 36 4.50 -18.84 16.32
N LEU A 37 3.27 -19.35 16.32
CA LEU A 37 2.82 -20.40 17.26
C LEU A 37 3.54 -21.73 17.01
N ILE A 38 3.74 -22.12 15.75
CA ILE A 38 4.51 -23.32 15.38
C ILE A 38 5.97 -23.18 15.83
N GLY A 39 6.59 -22.01 15.63
CA GLY A 39 7.96 -21.78 16.07
C GLY A 39 8.11 -21.81 17.59
N ILE A 40 7.09 -21.40 18.34
CA ILE A 40 7.09 -21.51 19.82
C ILE A 40 6.93 -22.97 20.26
N SER A 41 6.04 -23.75 19.64
CA SER A 41 5.84 -25.15 20.01
C SER A 41 7.06 -26.02 19.70
N LEU A 42 7.82 -25.67 18.67
CA LEU A 42 9.09 -26.31 18.30
C LEU A 42 10.29 -25.78 19.09
N GLY A 43 10.10 -24.82 20.00
CA GLY A 43 11.18 -24.23 20.81
C GLY A 43 12.15 -23.32 20.04
N VAL A 44 11.80 -22.93 18.81
CA VAL A 44 12.58 -22.01 17.95
C VAL A 44 12.44 -20.57 18.43
N PHE A 45 11.28 -20.22 18.98
CA PHE A 45 10.94 -18.89 19.45
C PHE A 45 10.55 -18.89 20.92
N GLU A 46 10.94 -17.84 21.65
CA GLU A 46 10.50 -17.65 23.02
C GLU A 46 9.03 -17.17 23.07
N PRO A 47 8.20 -17.70 23.99
CA PRO A 47 6.80 -17.29 24.15
C PRO A 47 6.61 -15.79 24.42
N ILE A 48 7.65 -15.10 24.90
CA ILE A 48 7.64 -13.65 25.13
C ILE A 48 7.43 -12.86 23.84
N LEU A 49 7.82 -13.40 22.68
CA LEU A 49 7.68 -12.71 21.38
C LEU A 49 6.22 -12.44 21.03
N ILE A 50 5.28 -13.32 21.41
CA ILE A 50 3.84 -13.07 21.22
C ILE A 50 3.38 -11.91 22.10
N ARG A 51 3.87 -11.82 23.33
CA ARG A 51 3.52 -10.70 24.25
C ARG A 51 4.12 -9.37 23.80
N ALA A 52 5.21 -9.41 23.05
CA ALA A 52 5.83 -8.24 22.42
C ALA A 52 5.19 -7.85 21.07
N MET A 53 4.29 -8.67 20.50
CA MET A 53 3.62 -8.33 19.22
C MET A 53 2.79 -7.04 19.31
N PRO A 54 1.94 -6.82 20.34
CA PRO A 54 1.15 -5.59 20.43
C PRO A 54 2.04 -4.34 20.46
N SER A 55 3.11 -4.34 21.25
CA SER A 55 4.02 -3.19 21.30
C SER A 55 4.68 -2.92 19.96
N ARG A 56 5.08 -3.96 19.21
CA ARG A 56 5.60 -3.81 17.84
C ARG A 56 4.57 -3.22 16.89
N ILE A 57 3.30 -3.65 16.96
CA ILE A 57 2.21 -3.10 16.14
C ILE A 57 2.05 -1.60 16.45
N PHE A 58 1.99 -1.23 17.73
CA PHE A 58 1.89 0.18 18.12
C PHE A 58 3.10 0.99 17.67
N THR A 59 4.32 0.46 17.78
CA THR A 59 5.53 1.12 17.27
C THR A 59 5.44 1.40 15.77
N VAL A 60 4.93 0.44 14.97
CA VAL A 60 4.73 0.65 13.54
C VAL A 60 3.64 1.69 13.28
N MET A 61 2.50 1.60 13.98
CA MET A 61 1.40 2.57 13.84
C MET A 61 1.79 4.00 14.22
N SER A 62 2.69 4.18 15.19
CA SER A 62 3.22 5.48 15.60
C SER A 62 4.25 6.06 14.63
N ASN A 63 4.53 5.40 13.50
CA ASN A 63 5.45 5.90 12.51
C ASN A 63 4.84 7.08 11.74
N PHE A 64 5.49 8.25 11.80
CA PHE A 64 5.09 9.46 11.08
C PHE A 64 4.97 9.25 9.56
N THR A 65 5.73 8.34 8.96
CA THR A 65 5.60 7.99 7.55
C THR A 65 4.21 7.44 7.21
N LEU A 66 3.54 6.74 8.14
CA LEU A 66 2.19 6.23 7.91
C LEU A 66 1.14 7.33 7.90
N LEU A 67 1.40 8.51 8.48
CA LEU A 67 0.54 9.69 8.33
C LEU A 67 0.48 10.18 6.87
N ALA A 68 1.45 9.80 6.03
CA ALA A 68 1.39 10.10 4.61
C ALA A 68 0.15 9.49 3.95
N ILE A 69 -0.31 8.30 4.36
CA ILE A 69 -1.48 7.62 3.80
C ILE A 69 -2.75 8.48 3.91
N PRO A 70 -3.20 8.93 5.10
CA PRO A 70 -4.37 9.79 5.23
C PRO A 70 -4.15 11.17 4.60
N TYR A 71 -2.94 11.72 4.63
CA TYR A 71 -2.67 13.00 3.96
C TYR A 71 -2.76 12.89 2.43
N PHE A 72 -2.33 11.79 1.84
CA PHE A 72 -2.50 11.54 0.41
C PHE A 72 -3.98 11.40 0.02
N ILE A 73 -4.76 10.64 0.80
CA ILE A 73 -6.21 10.53 0.59
C ILE A 73 -6.88 11.91 0.73
N PHE A 74 -6.48 12.69 1.75
CA PHE A 74 -7.00 14.03 1.96
C PHE A 74 -6.69 14.97 0.79
N LEU A 75 -5.45 14.99 0.32
CA LEU A 75 -5.04 15.83 -0.81
C LEU A 75 -5.75 15.43 -2.10
N GLY A 76 -5.90 14.13 -2.36
CA GLY A 76 -6.72 13.61 -3.45
C GLY A 76 -8.16 14.12 -3.39
N SER A 77 -8.82 13.98 -2.23
CA SER A 77 -10.19 14.46 -2.04
C SER A 77 -10.31 15.98 -2.11
N MET A 78 -9.32 16.74 -1.64
CA MET A 78 -9.29 18.19 -1.78
C MET A 78 -9.19 18.62 -3.24
N LEU A 79 -8.29 18.01 -4.01
CA LEU A 79 -8.09 18.33 -5.43
C LEU A 79 -9.36 18.03 -6.24
N GLU A 80 -9.99 16.88 -6.01
CA GLU A 80 -11.27 16.51 -6.59
C GLU A 80 -12.37 17.53 -6.24
N LYS A 81 -12.52 17.87 -4.95
CA LYS A 81 -13.57 18.80 -4.49
C LYS A 81 -13.32 20.26 -4.90
N SER A 82 -12.08 20.63 -5.18
CA SER A 82 -11.72 21.99 -5.57
C SER A 82 -12.02 22.31 -7.03
N GLY A 83 -12.31 21.31 -7.88
CA GLY A 83 -12.48 21.48 -9.32
C GLY A 83 -11.16 21.69 -10.09
N LEU A 84 -10.02 21.82 -9.39
CA LEU A 84 -8.74 22.13 -9.99
C LEU A 84 -8.31 21.10 -11.05
N ALA A 85 -8.64 19.82 -10.85
CA ALA A 85 -8.32 18.76 -11.80
C ALA A 85 -9.02 18.96 -13.16
N GLU A 86 -10.26 19.43 -13.15
CA GLU A 86 -11.07 19.69 -14.34
C GLU A 86 -10.58 20.96 -15.05
N ASP A 87 -10.39 22.04 -14.30
CA ASP A 87 -9.88 23.32 -14.81
C ASP A 87 -8.51 23.16 -15.50
N LEU A 88 -7.63 22.34 -14.94
CA LEU A 88 -6.31 22.05 -15.51
C LEU A 88 -6.42 21.26 -16.82
N LEU A 89 -7.33 20.28 -16.88
CA LEU A 89 -7.57 19.47 -18.07
C LEU A 89 -8.12 20.34 -19.22
N GLU A 90 -9.09 21.20 -18.93
CA GLU A 90 -9.64 22.14 -19.92
C GLU A 90 -8.59 23.12 -20.42
N THR A 91 -7.80 23.71 -19.52
CA THR A 91 -6.76 24.68 -19.87
C THR A 91 -5.69 24.07 -20.78
N ILE A 92 -5.20 22.88 -20.44
CA ILE A 92 -4.20 22.15 -21.25
C ILE A 92 -4.84 21.64 -22.55
N GLY A 93 -6.11 21.23 -22.52
CA GLY A 93 -6.88 20.86 -23.70
C GLY A 93 -7.02 22.01 -24.70
N MET A 94 -7.27 23.23 -24.22
CA MET A 94 -7.27 24.45 -25.04
C MET A 94 -5.89 24.77 -25.60
N LEU A 95 -4.84 24.60 -24.79
CA LEU A 95 -3.46 24.86 -25.20
C LEU A 95 -2.99 23.95 -26.35
N PHE A 96 -3.31 22.66 -26.30
CA PHE A 96 -2.91 21.69 -27.31
C PHE A 96 -4.00 21.37 -28.34
N GLY A 97 -5.21 21.94 -28.23
CA GLY A 97 -6.38 21.58 -29.03
C GLY A 97 -6.25 21.80 -30.55
N THR A 98 -5.33 22.67 -30.98
CA THR A 98 -5.03 22.89 -32.41
C THR A 98 -4.15 21.80 -33.03
N MET A 99 -3.50 20.97 -32.21
CA MET A 99 -2.67 19.85 -32.67
C MET A 99 -3.52 18.59 -32.88
N ARG A 100 -3.24 17.86 -33.96
CA ARG A 100 -3.83 16.52 -34.17
C ARG A 100 -3.44 15.60 -33.02
N GLY A 101 -4.41 15.15 -32.22
CA GLY A 101 -4.19 14.34 -31.02
C GLY A 101 -3.90 15.15 -29.74
N GLY A 102 -4.02 16.49 -29.78
CA GLY A 102 -3.74 17.36 -28.63
C GLY A 102 -4.53 17.04 -27.37
N LEU A 103 -5.77 16.57 -27.52
CA LEU A 103 -6.61 16.11 -26.41
C LEU A 103 -6.02 14.88 -25.70
N ALA A 104 -5.43 13.93 -26.45
CA ALA A 104 -4.77 12.77 -25.87
C ALA A 104 -3.48 13.16 -25.14
N ILE A 105 -2.72 14.12 -25.69
CA ILE A 105 -1.52 14.67 -25.04
C ILE A 105 -1.90 15.36 -23.73
N ALA A 106 -2.97 16.15 -23.73
CA ALA A 106 -3.48 16.82 -22.53
C ALA A 106 -3.85 15.82 -21.43
N VAL A 107 -4.57 14.75 -21.76
CA VAL A 107 -4.98 13.71 -20.79
C VAL A 107 -3.78 12.98 -20.18
N VAL A 108 -2.80 12.56 -20.99
CA VAL A 108 -1.62 11.87 -20.46
C VAL A 108 -0.78 12.80 -19.58
N PHE A 109 -0.58 14.05 -20.01
CA PHE A 109 0.26 15.01 -19.29
C PHE A 109 -0.37 15.47 -17.97
N VAL A 110 -1.65 15.88 -18.01
CA VAL A 110 -2.40 16.28 -16.81
C VAL A 110 -2.63 15.08 -15.90
N GLY A 111 -2.96 13.91 -16.46
CA GLY A 111 -3.09 12.67 -15.70
C GLY A 111 -1.79 12.31 -14.96
N ALA A 112 -0.63 12.43 -15.61
CA ALA A 112 0.66 12.20 -14.97
C ALA A 112 0.96 13.23 -13.86
N LEU A 113 0.68 14.51 -14.09
CA LEU A 113 0.87 15.57 -13.09
C LEU A 113 -0.04 15.39 -11.87
N LEU A 114 -1.32 15.10 -12.09
CA LEU A 114 -2.28 14.85 -11.02
C LEU A 114 -1.99 13.54 -10.28
N ALA A 115 -1.56 12.49 -10.97
CA ALA A 115 -1.14 11.23 -10.33
C ALA A 115 0.09 11.43 -9.44
N ALA A 116 1.07 12.23 -9.90
CA ALA A 116 2.27 12.54 -9.12
C ALA A 116 1.95 13.33 -7.84
N THR A 117 0.93 14.19 -7.85
CA THR A 117 0.55 14.98 -6.67
C THR A 117 -0.42 14.23 -5.76
N THR A 118 -1.35 13.43 -6.29
CA THR A 118 -2.39 12.75 -5.49
C THR A 118 -1.97 11.39 -4.93
N TRP A 119 -0.86 10.79 -5.37
CA TRP A 119 -0.32 9.49 -4.91
C TRP A 119 -1.27 8.26 -5.04
N VAL A 120 -2.57 8.47 -5.29
CA VAL A 120 -3.62 7.42 -5.38
C VAL A 120 -3.36 6.41 -6.50
N VAL A 121 -2.50 6.72 -7.47
CA VAL A 121 -2.24 5.86 -8.65
C VAL A 121 -1.08 4.88 -8.45
N ALA A 122 -0.34 4.93 -7.33
CA ALA A 122 0.85 4.09 -7.10
C ALA A 122 0.67 2.96 -6.06
N ALA A 123 -0.52 2.84 -5.44
CA ALA A 123 -0.80 1.86 -4.37
C ALA A 123 -1.72 0.72 -4.83
#